data_AF-A0A2E3SUQ8-F1
#
_entry.id   AF-A0A2E3SUQ8-F1
#
_cell.length_a   1.000
_cell.length_b   1.000
_cell.length_c   1.000
_cell.angle_alpha   90.00
_cell.angle_beta   90.00
_cell.angle_gamma   90.00
#
_symmetry.space_group_name_H-M   'P 1'
#
loop_
_entity.id
_entity.type
_entity.pdbx_description
1 polymer ?
#
loop_
_entity_poly.entity_id
_entity_poly.type
_entity_poly.pdbx_seq_one_letter_code
_entity_poly.pdbx_strand_id
1 'polypeptide(L)'
;MNNPKCGIIIHNIVHARAALEASSATKVPIAIVSAPYAGCYAGVSWFLKIEEKIQKEFSKTRTIFILDCGDEPGVALEAFRLGIKFIFLKGNKKVIKKISEIGLKNKSSLYQKKLKILDLKNKINSFEQCKIWLSKKE
;
A
#
# COMPACT_ATOMS: atom_id res chain seq x y z
N MET A 1 16.41 0.38 9.08
CA MET A 1 15.64 0.03 7.86
C MET A 1 15.01 1.31 7.32
N ASN A 2 15.28 1.69 6.07
CA ASN A 2 14.73 2.92 5.51
C ASN A 2 13.26 2.71 5.11
N ASN A 3 12.35 3.43 5.77
CA ASN A 3 10.94 3.46 5.38
C ASN A 3 10.83 4.13 4.00
N PRO A 4 9.97 3.64 3.10
CA PRO A 4 9.72 4.34 1.85
C PRO A 4 9.14 5.73 2.13
N LYS A 5 9.61 6.73 1.39
CA LYS A 5 9.05 8.09 1.37
C LYS A 5 8.02 8.27 0.25
N CYS A 6 8.04 7.37 -0.73
CA CYS A 6 7.18 7.35 -1.89
C CYS A 6 6.15 6.23 -1.76
N GLY A 7 4.89 6.52 -2.07
CA GLY A 7 3.82 5.53 -2.19
C GLY A 7 3.20 5.59 -3.58
N ILE A 8 2.88 4.42 -4.14
CA ILE A 8 2.22 4.33 -5.43
C ILE A 8 0.87 3.66 -5.23
N ILE A 9 -0.20 4.38 -5.54
CA ILE A 9 -1.57 3.86 -5.48
C ILE A 9 -1.84 2.99 -6.70
N ILE A 10 -2.28 1.76 -6.44
CA ILE A 10 -2.59 0.75 -7.44
C ILE A 10 -4.11 0.46 -7.51
N HIS A 11 -4.58 0.11 -8.70
CA HIS A 11 -5.97 -0.25 -8.96
C HIS A 11 -6.11 -1.68 -9.51
N ASN A 12 -4.99 -2.33 -9.82
CA ASN A 12 -4.90 -3.68 -10.35
C ASN A 12 -3.46 -4.20 -10.19
N ILE A 13 -3.25 -5.48 -10.51
CA ILE A 13 -1.92 -6.11 -10.41
C ILE A 13 -0.89 -5.55 -11.41
N VAL A 14 -1.33 -5.10 -12.59
CA VAL A 14 -0.44 -4.54 -13.62
C VAL A 14 0.22 -3.26 -13.10
N HIS A 15 -0.54 -2.43 -12.39
CA HIS A 15 -0.01 -1.24 -11.71
C HIS A 15 1.09 -1.60 -10.69
N ALA A 16 0.87 -2.66 -9.90
CA ALA A 16 1.84 -3.10 -8.90
C ALA A 16 3.17 -3.56 -9.52
N ARG A 17 3.11 -4.32 -10.62
CA ARG A 17 4.30 -4.75 -11.38
C ARG A 17 5.06 -3.57 -11.93
N ALA A 18 4.36 -2.68 -12.64
CA ALA A 18 4.94 -1.48 -13.22
C ALA A 18 5.62 -0.58 -12.18
N ALA A 19 5.00 -0.44 -10.99
CA ALA A 19 5.55 0.31 -9.87
C ALA A 19 6.86 -0.31 -9.36
N LEU A 20 6.92 -1.64 -9.20
CA LEU A 20 8.13 -2.32 -8.71
C LEU A 20 9.25 -2.42 -9.74
N GLU A 21 8.91 -2.59 -11.02
CA GLU A 21 9.87 -2.51 -12.12
C GLU A 21 10.53 -1.12 -12.15
N ALA A 22 9.73 -0.05 -12.04
CA ALA A 22 10.24 1.32 -11.97
C ALA A 22 11.06 1.58 -10.71
N SER A 23 10.63 1.06 -9.55
CA SER A 23 11.39 1.15 -8.30
C SER A 23 12.75 0.45 -8.41
N SER A 24 12.80 -0.73 -9.03
CA SER A 24 14.05 -1.45 -9.29
C SER A 24 14.97 -0.66 -10.24
N ALA A 25 14.42 -0.13 -11.33
CA ALA A 25 15.18 0.63 -12.32
C ALA A 25 15.78 1.93 -11.75
N THR A 26 15.05 2.60 -10.85
CA THR A 26 15.47 3.88 -10.23
C THR A 26 16.21 3.70 -8.90
N LYS A 27 16.20 2.50 -8.33
CA LYS A 27 16.71 2.18 -6.98
C LYS A 27 16.06 3.01 -5.86
N VAL A 28 14.84 3.50 -6.09
CA VAL A 28 14.06 4.27 -5.09
C VAL A 28 13.07 3.33 -4.40
N PRO A 29 13.16 3.12 -3.07
CA PRO A 29 12.20 2.28 -2.35
C PRO A 29 10.80 2.90 -2.32
N ILE A 30 9.78 2.09 -2.57
CA ILE A 30 8.37 2.51 -2.57
C ILE A 30 7.50 1.67 -1.64
N ALA A 31 6.38 2.25 -1.22
CA ALA A 31 5.22 1.52 -0.71
C ALA A 31 4.23 1.30 -1.86
N ILE A 32 3.62 0.11 -1.91
CA ILE A 32 2.43 -0.15 -2.71
C ILE A 32 1.22 0.15 -1.84
N VAL A 33 0.35 1.03 -2.32
CA VAL A 33 -0.84 1.47 -1.58
C VAL A 33 -2.06 1.09 -2.42
N SER A 34 -3.12 0.55 -1.80
CA SER A 34 -4.38 0.38 -2.52
C SER A 34 -5.00 1.73 -2.89
N ALA A 35 -5.96 1.74 -3.80
CA ALA A 35 -6.86 2.89 -3.93
C ALA A 35 -7.59 3.17 -2.60
N PRO A 36 -8.00 4.43 -2.35
CA PRO A 36 -8.81 4.77 -1.20
C PRO A 36 -10.04 3.85 -1.11
N TYR A 37 -10.32 3.34 0.09
CA TYR A 37 -11.47 2.46 0.35
C TYR A 37 -11.49 1.15 -0.45
N ALA A 38 -10.36 0.69 -1.00
CA ALA A 38 -10.32 -0.52 -1.83
C ALA A 38 -10.87 -1.77 -1.13
N GLY A 39 -10.64 -1.89 0.18
CA GLY A 39 -11.19 -2.99 0.98
C GLY A 39 -12.73 -3.03 1.01
N CYS A 40 -13.40 -1.88 0.80
CA CYS A 40 -14.86 -1.78 0.82
C CYS A 40 -15.50 -2.30 -0.47
N TYR A 41 -14.91 -1.99 -1.64
CA TYR A 41 -15.52 -2.30 -2.94
C TYR A 41 -14.87 -3.49 -3.66
N ALA A 42 -13.58 -3.74 -3.45
CA ALA A 42 -12.88 -4.88 -4.03
C ALA A 42 -12.70 -6.04 -3.04
N GLY A 43 -12.94 -5.78 -1.75
CA GLY A 43 -12.69 -6.71 -0.65
C GLY A 43 -11.23 -6.70 -0.21
N VAL A 44 -11.00 -6.93 1.08
CA VAL A 44 -9.64 -7.01 1.66
C VAL A 44 -8.81 -8.11 0.99
N SER A 45 -9.43 -9.27 0.72
CA SER A 45 -8.79 -10.42 0.08
C SER A 45 -8.22 -10.11 -1.30
N TRP A 46 -8.78 -9.14 -2.04
CA TRP A 46 -8.25 -8.74 -3.34
C TRP A 46 -6.82 -8.18 -3.20
N PHE A 47 -6.62 -7.27 -2.25
CA PHE A 47 -5.32 -6.65 -2.03
C PHE A 47 -4.29 -7.65 -1.50
N LEU A 48 -4.71 -8.56 -0.61
CA LEU A 48 -3.86 -9.64 -0.11
C LEU A 48 -3.36 -10.53 -1.26
N LYS A 49 -4.24 -10.94 -2.19
CA LYS A 49 -3.84 -11.74 -3.37
C LYS A 49 -2.86 -11.01 -4.28
N ILE A 50 -2.99 -9.68 -4.42
CA ILE A 50 -2.00 -8.88 -5.14
C ILE A 50 -0.66 -8.91 -4.40
N GLU A 51 -0.64 -8.65 -3.09
CA GLU A 51 0.57 -8.68 -2.27
C GLU A 51 1.29 -10.03 -2.39
N GLU A 52 0.58 -11.15 -2.19
CA GLU A 52 1.15 -12.50 -2.29
C GLU A 52 1.79 -12.77 -3.65
N LYS A 53 1.10 -12.41 -4.73
CA LYS A 53 1.59 -12.65 -6.08
C LYS A 53 2.80 -11.77 -6.39
N ILE A 54 2.75 -10.51 -5.99
CA ILE A 54 3.82 -9.55 -6.23
C ILE A 54 5.06 -9.87 -5.38
N GLN A 55 4.91 -10.28 -4.13
CA GLN A 55 6.04 -10.69 -3.30
C GLN A 55 6.76 -11.93 -3.85
N LYS A 56 6.03 -12.86 -4.49
CA LYS A 56 6.64 -13.99 -5.21
C LYS A 56 7.41 -13.52 -6.45
N GLU A 57 6.83 -12.64 -7.25
CA GLU A 57 7.43 -12.10 -8.47
C GLU A 57 8.67 -11.20 -8.17
N PHE A 58 8.65 -10.45 -7.06
CA PHE A 58 9.66 -9.46 -6.69
C PHE A 58 10.30 -9.75 -5.33
N SER A 59 10.66 -11.01 -5.07
CA SER A 59 11.17 -11.49 -3.77
C SER A 59 12.42 -10.76 -3.24
N LYS A 60 13.20 -10.11 -4.11
CA LYS A 60 14.41 -9.36 -3.75
C LYS A 60 14.14 -7.88 -3.44
N THR A 61 12.95 -7.36 -3.77
CA THR A 61 12.61 -5.95 -3.61
C THR A 61 12.05 -5.71 -2.21
N ARG A 62 12.65 -4.77 -1.48
CA ARG A 62 12.13 -4.36 -0.17
C ARG A 62 10.96 -3.38 -0.37
N THR A 63 9.76 -3.91 -0.33
CA THR A 63 8.51 -3.16 -0.47
C THR A 63 7.59 -3.44 0.71
N ILE A 64 6.81 -2.43 1.10
CA ILE A 64 5.69 -2.60 2.02
C ILE A 64 4.38 -2.41 1.26
N PHE A 65 3.35 -3.10 1.70
CA PHE A 65 1.99 -3.03 1.15
C PHE A 65 1.09 -2.39 2.19
N ILE A 66 0.29 -1.42 1.77
CA ILE A 66 -0.60 -0.65 2.64
C ILE A 66 -2.01 -0.70 2.05
N LEU A 67 -2.95 -1.30 2.77
CA LEU A 67 -4.36 -1.24 2.43
C LEU A 67 -4.97 0.06 2.98
N ASP A 68 -5.48 0.91 2.10
CA ASP A 68 -6.26 2.08 2.48
C ASP A 68 -7.68 1.66 2.86
N CYS A 69 -7.97 1.69 4.16
CA CYS A 69 -9.28 1.35 4.73
C CYS A 69 -10.20 2.57 4.85
N GLY A 70 -9.81 3.74 4.30
CA GLY A 70 -10.59 4.96 4.41
C GLY A 70 -10.87 5.33 5.85
N ASP A 71 -12.13 5.55 6.20
CA ASP A 71 -12.63 5.71 7.57
C ASP A 71 -13.50 4.52 8.05
N GLU A 72 -13.28 3.34 7.46
CA GLU A 72 -14.05 2.12 7.73
C GLU A 72 -13.33 1.19 8.72
N PRO A 73 -13.63 1.25 10.04
CA PRO A 73 -12.98 0.41 11.03
C PRO A 73 -13.31 -1.08 10.86
N GLY A 74 -14.47 -1.42 10.29
CA GLY A 74 -14.83 -2.82 9.99
C GLY A 74 -13.86 -3.46 9.01
N VAL A 75 -13.53 -2.74 7.94
CA VAL A 75 -12.56 -3.15 6.91
C VAL A 75 -11.15 -3.25 7.50
N ALA A 76 -10.77 -2.31 8.37
CA ALA A 76 -9.49 -2.37 9.10
C ALA A 76 -9.36 -3.64 9.97
N LEU A 77 -10.44 -4.03 10.67
CA LEU A 77 -10.45 -5.25 11.48
C LEU A 77 -10.37 -6.51 10.62
N GLU A 78 -11.08 -6.55 9.49
CA GLU A 78 -10.98 -7.64 8.52
C GLU A 78 -9.55 -7.77 7.97
N ALA A 79 -8.92 -6.64 7.60
CA ALA A 79 -7.53 -6.59 7.15
C ALA A 79 -6.56 -7.24 8.15
N PHE A 80 -6.69 -6.93 9.44
CA PHE A 80 -5.87 -7.56 10.46
C PHE A 80 -6.15 -9.05 10.63
N ARG A 81 -7.41 -9.48 10.56
CA ARG A 81 -7.76 -10.92 10.62
C ARG A 81 -7.16 -11.70 9.46
N LEU A 82 -7.10 -11.10 8.28
CA LEU A 82 -6.50 -11.70 7.08
C LEU A 82 -4.97 -11.53 7.01
N GLY A 83 -4.35 -10.91 8.02
CA GLY A 83 -2.89 -10.81 8.13
C GLY A 83 -2.26 -9.64 7.35
N ILE A 84 -3.02 -8.65 6.90
CA ILE A 84 -2.47 -7.43 6.29
C ILE A 84 -1.63 -6.68 7.32
N LYS A 85 -0.32 -6.56 7.05
CA LYS A 85 0.64 -5.98 7.99
C LYS A 85 0.49 -4.48 8.19
N PHE A 86 0.20 -3.72 7.13
CA PHE A 86 0.05 -2.28 7.22
C PHE A 86 -1.26 -1.82 6.59
N ILE A 87 -1.99 -0.98 7.31
CA ILE A 87 -3.21 -0.34 6.80
C ILE A 87 -3.16 1.17 7.02
N PHE A 88 -3.88 1.92 6.21
CA PHE A 88 -4.21 3.31 6.49
C PHE A 88 -5.67 3.38 6.95
N LEU A 89 -5.93 4.13 8.01
CA LEU A 89 -7.26 4.37 8.55
C LEU A 89 -7.37 5.82 9.03
N LYS A 90 -8.43 6.50 8.64
CA LYS A 90 -8.90 7.78 9.16
C LYS A 90 -9.98 7.54 10.19
N GLY A 91 -10.13 8.50 11.10
CA GLY A 91 -11.16 8.44 12.12
C GLY A 91 -10.79 9.29 13.33
N ASN A 92 -11.69 9.34 14.30
CA ASN A 92 -11.41 10.04 15.54
C ASN A 92 -10.31 9.31 16.36
N LYS A 93 -9.67 10.05 17.27
CA LYS A 93 -8.53 9.54 18.08
C LYS A 93 -8.87 8.28 18.87
N LYS A 94 -10.12 8.12 19.35
CA LYS A 94 -10.54 6.94 20.13
C LYS A 94 -10.59 5.69 19.24
N VAL A 95 -11.18 5.79 18.06
CA VAL A 95 -11.22 4.70 17.07
C VAL A 95 -9.81 4.33 16.63
N ILE A 96 -9.01 5.31 16.22
CA ILE A 96 -7.62 5.09 15.78
C ILE A 96 -6.80 4.39 16.87
N LYS A 97 -6.90 4.85 18.13
CA LYS A 97 -6.21 4.22 19.26
C LYS A 97 -6.64 2.75 19.41
N LYS A 98 -7.95 2.48 19.41
CA LYS A 98 -8.48 1.13 19.61
C LYS A 98 -8.07 0.18 18.48
N ILE A 99 -8.17 0.63 17.24
CA ILE A 99 -7.73 -0.15 16.07
C ILE A 99 -6.23 -0.39 16.12
N SER A 100 -5.42 0.61 16.49
CA SER A 100 -3.97 0.43 16.65
C SER A 100 -3.61 -0.63 17.68
N GLU A 101 -4.27 -0.64 18.84
CA GLU A 101 -4.07 -1.67 19.88
C GLU A 101 -4.41 -3.07 19.37
N ILE A 102 -5.48 -3.21 18.58
CA ILE A 102 -5.86 -4.49 17.97
C ILE A 102 -4.85 -4.90 16.91
N GLY A 103 -4.40 -3.97 16.07
CA GLY A 103 -3.38 -4.22 15.05
C GLY A 103 -2.10 -4.80 15.66
N LEU A 104 -1.61 -4.20 16.74
CA LEU A 104 -0.40 -4.67 17.42
C LEU A 104 -0.52 -6.12 17.91
N LYS A 105 -1.69 -6.53 18.43
CA LYS A 105 -1.96 -7.93 18.81
C LYS A 105 -1.94 -8.89 17.62
N ASN A 106 -2.25 -8.40 16.42
CA ASN A 106 -2.21 -9.15 15.16
C ASN A 106 -0.90 -8.97 14.38
N LYS A 107 0.18 -8.50 15.03
CA LYS A 107 1.48 -8.20 14.38
C LYS A 107 1.37 -7.26 13.17
N SER A 108 0.34 -6.42 13.18
CA SER A 108 -0.04 -5.48 12.14
C SER A 108 -0.05 -4.06 12.70
N SER A 109 -0.08 -3.04 11.85
CA SER A 109 0.04 -1.65 12.32
C SER A 109 -0.66 -0.65 11.41
N LEU A 110 -1.17 0.43 12.02
CA LEU A 110 -1.58 1.61 11.28
C LEU A 110 -0.35 2.30 10.70
N TYR A 111 -0.36 2.56 9.39
CA TYR A 111 0.66 3.33 8.71
C TYR A 111 0.31 4.82 8.77
N GLN A 112 1.08 5.58 9.55
CA GLN A 112 0.81 7.01 9.82
C GLN A 112 1.86 7.94 9.24
N LYS A 113 2.90 7.40 8.59
CA LYS A 113 3.96 8.24 8.01
C LYS A 113 3.47 8.88 6.72
N LYS A 114 3.86 10.13 6.49
CA LYS A 114 3.55 10.84 5.26
C LYS A 114 4.33 10.21 4.10
N LEU A 115 3.60 9.88 3.03
CA LEU A 115 4.14 9.44 1.75
C LEU A 115 3.90 10.53 0.71
N LYS A 116 4.85 10.73 -0.20
CA LYS A 116 4.57 11.37 -1.49
C LYS A 116 3.87 10.34 -2.35
N ILE A 117 2.68 10.66 -2.85
CA ILE A 117 1.81 9.70 -3.54
C ILE A 117 1.79 9.97 -5.04
N LEU A 118 1.95 8.90 -5.82
CA LEU A 118 1.54 8.85 -7.22
C LEU A 118 0.32 7.93 -7.33
N ASP A 119 -0.77 8.42 -7.90
CA ASP A 119 -1.92 7.59 -8.26
C ASP A 119 -1.86 7.17 -9.73
N LEU A 120 -1.92 5.86 -9.97
CA LEU A 120 -1.92 5.27 -11.30
C LEU A 120 -3.31 5.21 -11.95
N LYS A 121 -4.36 5.74 -11.29
CA LYS A 121 -5.68 5.89 -11.90
C LYS A 121 -5.57 6.62 -13.24
N ASN A 122 -6.15 6.02 -14.29
CA ASN A 122 -6.20 6.55 -15.64
C ASN A 122 -4.82 6.88 -16.26
N LYS A 123 -3.72 6.33 -15.71
CA LYS A 123 -2.38 6.53 -16.27
C LYS A 123 -2.11 5.53 -17.38
N ILE A 124 -1.88 6.06 -18.58
CA ILE A 124 -1.38 5.28 -19.71
C ILE A 124 0.11 5.01 -19.48
N ASN A 125 0.56 3.79 -19.80
CA ASN A 125 1.94 3.33 -19.60
C ASN A 125 2.43 3.54 -18.15
N SER A 126 1.89 2.74 -17.23
CA SER A 126 2.16 2.83 -15.79
C SER A 126 3.66 2.79 -15.44
N PHE A 127 4.47 2.01 -16.17
CA PHE A 127 5.90 1.90 -15.90
C PHE A 127 6.63 3.22 -16.12
N GLU A 128 6.45 3.84 -17.29
CA GLU A 128 7.11 5.12 -17.60
C GLU A 128 6.65 6.24 -16.66
N GLN A 129 5.37 6.26 -16.29
CA GLN A 129 4.86 7.23 -15.31
C GLN A 129 5.50 7.07 -13.93
N CYS A 130 5.60 5.84 -13.44
CA CYS A 130 6.32 5.54 -12.19
C CYS A 130 7.78 5.96 -12.28
N LYS A 131 8.47 5.59 -13.36
CA LYS A 131 9.90 5.86 -13.55
C LYS A 131 10.19 7.36 -13.58
N ILE A 132 9.45 8.12 -14.39
CA ILE A 132 9.58 9.59 -14.45
C ILE A 132 9.35 10.21 -13.08
N TRP A 133 8.29 9.78 -12.38
CA TRP A 133 7.95 10.34 -11.08
C TRP A 133 9.01 10.02 -10.01
N LEU A 134 9.55 8.80 -9.99
CA LEU A 134 10.61 8.39 -9.07
C LEU A 134 11.98 9.01 -9.39
N SER A 135 12.24 9.36 -10.65
CA SER A 135 13.48 10.02 -11.08
C SER A 135 13.50 11.52 -10.81
N LYS A 136 12.36 12.15 -10.49
CA LYS A 136 12.34 13.55 -10.05
C LYS A 136 13.06 13.65 -8.70
N LYS A 137 14.24 14.26 -8.70
CA LYS A 137 14.92 14.64 -7.46
C LYS A 137 14.06 15.69 -6.75
N GLU A 138 13.89 15.51 -5.45
CA GLU A 138 13.42 16.57 -4.56
C GLU A 138 14.41 17.73 -4.55
#